data_AF-A0A644ZME2-F1
#
_entry.id   AF-A0A644ZME2-F1
#
_cell.length_a   1.000
_cell.length_b   1.000
_cell.length_c   1.000
_cell.angle_alpha   90.00
_cell.angle_beta   90.00
_cell.angle_gamma   90.00
#
_symmetry.space_group_name_H-M   'P 1'
#
loop_
_entity.id
_entity.type
_entity.pdbx_description
1 polymer ?
#
loop_
_entity_poly.entity_id
_entity_poly.type
_entity_poly.pdbx_seq_one_letter_code
_entity_poly.pdbx_strand_id
1 'polypeptide(L)'
;MNNSLDLFHSSISDTLSLLQFITPQTDAVQQKVVFRSSIVLLVASWEQFIEQLAVNSNEFLLHKLRNSSSIPEGVKQKIAFYSVREDRSNPLEFSNSVWQFSDLNWKQTYAKFCLKSTKALNTASPSNIINLYKDILGIRNVTTNWAVGGKTQEKCIEFLDDLINLRHDIAHGKNERINELSIDVIREKADFLNNISICLYQFVKNETDALANKQALKYSLLLHCFKDIIIFAVKSGDDTISLEKIRQLGTSAQGNHNKLRYKPWGLLEFIDPSNRKITQKLLDFYNGNIMLPCEILVFNDNDSTEAPGTRWIHFSDLP
;
A
#
# COMPACT_ATOMS: atom_id res chain seq x y z
N MET A 1 -0.25 6.19 2.33
CA MET A 1 -0.05 5.23 3.46
C MET A 1 0.32 5.90 4.79
N ASN A 2 1.16 6.95 4.85
CA ASN A 2 1.67 7.50 6.12
C ASN A 2 0.59 7.89 7.16
N ASN A 3 -0.58 8.36 6.70
CA ASN A 3 -1.64 8.87 7.57
C ASN A 3 -2.13 7.88 8.66
N SER A 4 -2.12 6.56 8.43
CA SER A 4 -2.64 5.61 9.43
C SER A 4 -1.74 5.51 10.68
N LEU A 5 -0.43 5.58 10.51
CA LEU A 5 0.52 5.49 11.62
C LEU A 5 0.52 6.80 12.43
N ASP A 6 0.45 7.94 11.75
CA ASP A 6 0.38 9.26 12.39
C ASP A 6 -0.89 9.41 13.24
N LEU A 7 -2.04 9.01 12.70
CA LEU A 7 -3.31 8.98 13.45
C LEU A 7 -3.22 8.05 14.66
N PHE A 8 -2.60 6.87 14.49
CA PHE A 8 -2.42 5.92 15.59
C PHE A 8 -1.55 6.50 16.71
N HIS A 9 -0.41 7.10 16.37
CA HIS A 9 0.47 7.77 17.35
C HIS A 9 -0.27 8.90 18.09
N SER A 10 -1.10 9.68 17.39
CA SER A 10 -1.96 10.69 18.02
C SER A 10 -2.89 10.05 19.04
N SER A 11 -3.62 8.99 18.67
CA SER A 11 -4.55 8.32 19.58
C SER A 11 -3.86 7.68 20.79
N ILE A 12 -2.65 7.14 20.62
CA ILE A 12 -1.82 6.66 21.74
C ILE A 12 -1.43 7.82 22.66
N SER A 13 -0.97 8.94 22.10
CA SER A 13 -0.61 10.15 22.86
C SER A 13 -1.80 10.72 23.64
N ASP A 14 -2.98 10.76 23.02
CA ASP A 14 -4.22 11.21 23.67
C ASP A 14 -4.59 10.27 24.84
N THR A 15 -4.43 8.96 24.63
CA THR A 15 -4.69 7.97 25.69
C THR A 15 -3.71 8.12 26.86
N LEU A 16 -2.42 8.37 26.58
CA LEU A 16 -1.42 8.61 27.61
C LEU A 16 -1.65 9.95 28.35
N SER A 17 -2.23 10.94 27.67
CA SER A 17 -2.61 12.21 28.28
C SER A 17 -3.71 12.04 29.32
N LEU A 18 -4.58 11.03 29.20
CA LEU A 18 -5.57 10.71 30.23
C LEU A 18 -4.94 10.33 31.57
N LEU A 19 -3.75 9.72 31.55
CA LEU A 19 -3.05 9.34 32.77
C LEU A 19 -2.58 10.56 33.58
N GLN A 20 -2.48 11.74 32.96
CA GLN A 20 -2.11 12.98 33.64
C GLN A 20 -3.20 13.48 34.61
N PHE A 21 -4.44 13.02 34.46
CA PHE A 21 -5.52 13.32 35.42
C PHE A 21 -5.39 12.54 36.74
N ILE A 22 -4.47 11.56 36.81
CA ILE A 22 -4.18 10.85 38.05
C ILE A 22 -3.16 11.65 38.84
N THR A 23 -3.64 12.21 39.94
CA THR A 23 -2.85 12.99 40.90
C THR A 23 -2.77 12.25 42.23
N PRO A 24 -1.87 12.64 43.15
CA PRO A 24 -1.83 12.06 44.50
C PRO A 24 -3.15 12.18 45.29
N GLN A 25 -4.03 13.12 44.90
CA GLN A 25 -5.34 13.35 45.52
C GLN A 25 -6.47 12.54 44.87
N THR A 26 -6.24 11.93 43.70
CA THR A 26 -7.25 11.17 42.97
C THR A 26 -7.60 9.90 43.76
N ASP A 27 -8.88 9.69 44.06
CA ASP A 27 -9.30 8.49 44.81
C ASP A 27 -9.13 7.20 44.00
N ALA A 28 -9.02 6.06 44.70
CA ALA A 28 -8.74 4.78 44.08
C ALA A 28 -9.82 4.30 43.08
N VAL A 29 -11.07 4.74 43.23
CA VAL A 29 -12.16 4.38 42.31
C VAL A 29 -11.98 5.16 41.01
N GLN A 30 -11.73 6.47 41.10
CA GLN A 30 -11.45 7.32 39.94
C GLN A 30 -10.22 6.85 39.18
N GLN A 31 -9.14 6.49 39.87
CA GLN A 31 -7.93 5.93 39.23
C GLN A 31 -8.26 4.68 38.40
N LYS A 32 -9.04 3.75 38.97
CA LYS A 32 -9.45 2.53 38.27
C LYS A 32 -10.31 2.81 37.04
N VAL A 33 -11.16 3.84 37.08
CA VAL A 33 -11.95 4.27 35.91
C VAL A 33 -11.01 4.75 34.80
N VAL A 34 -10.05 5.63 35.12
CA VAL A 34 -9.07 6.13 34.14
C VAL A 34 -8.25 4.99 33.54
N PHE A 35 -7.79 4.04 34.37
CA PHE A 35 -7.04 2.87 33.89
C PHE A 35 -7.85 2.00 32.93
N ARG A 36 -9.12 1.71 33.24
CA ARG A 36 -10.01 0.96 32.36
C ARG A 36 -10.22 1.66 31.03
N SER A 37 -10.55 2.95 31.08
CA SER A 37 -10.75 3.77 29.89
C SER A 37 -9.50 3.80 29.02
N SER A 38 -8.31 3.89 29.63
CA SER A 38 -7.05 3.89 28.90
C SER A 38 -6.85 2.58 28.13
N ILE A 39 -7.06 1.41 28.77
CA ILE A 39 -6.95 0.12 28.07
C ILE A 39 -7.96 0.00 26.91
N VAL A 40 -9.20 0.42 27.14
CA VAL A 40 -10.25 0.40 26.10
C VAL A 40 -9.85 1.27 24.91
N LEU A 41 -9.34 2.47 25.16
CA LEU A 41 -8.91 3.40 24.11
C LEU A 41 -7.65 2.93 23.37
N LEU A 42 -6.68 2.33 24.07
CA LEU A 42 -5.50 1.73 23.43
C LEU A 42 -5.91 0.63 22.43
N VAL A 43 -6.78 -0.29 22.86
CA VAL A 43 -7.23 -1.39 21.99
C VAL A 43 -8.10 -0.89 20.85
N ALA A 44 -8.99 0.09 21.08
CA ALA A 44 -9.78 0.71 20.01
C ALA A 44 -8.90 1.41 18.97
N SER A 45 -7.85 2.11 19.42
CA SER A 45 -6.86 2.75 18.54
C SER A 45 -6.11 1.70 17.70
N TRP A 46 -5.77 0.56 18.31
CA TRP A 46 -5.13 -0.54 17.62
C TRP A 46 -6.04 -1.14 16.54
N GLU A 47 -7.31 -1.40 16.84
CA GLU A 47 -8.30 -1.89 15.87
C GLU A 47 -8.44 -0.95 14.67
N GLN A 48 -8.60 0.36 14.95
CA GLN A 48 -8.68 1.37 13.89
C GLN A 48 -7.41 1.43 13.03
N PHE A 49 -6.23 1.34 13.64
CA PHE A 49 -4.97 1.32 12.93
C PHE A 49 -4.87 0.13 11.95
N ILE A 50 -5.25 -1.07 12.40
CA ILE A 50 -5.25 -2.28 11.58
C ILE A 50 -6.18 -2.12 10.38
N GLU A 51 -7.41 -1.67 10.61
CA GLU A 51 -8.38 -1.46 9.53
C GLU A 51 -7.86 -0.44 8.51
N GLN A 52 -7.39 0.72 8.98
CA GLN A 52 -6.92 1.78 8.10
C GLN A 52 -5.66 1.38 7.32
N LEU A 53 -4.73 0.64 7.96
CA LEU A 53 -3.55 0.13 7.28
C LEU A 53 -3.92 -0.89 6.20
N ALA A 54 -4.93 -1.74 6.42
CA ALA A 54 -5.42 -2.67 5.41
C ALA A 54 -6.10 -1.94 4.22
N VAL A 55 -6.89 -0.89 4.49
CA VAL A 55 -7.53 -0.06 3.44
C VAL A 55 -6.47 0.71 2.63
N ASN A 56 -5.58 1.45 3.29
CA ASN A 56 -4.48 2.17 2.65
C ASN A 56 -3.57 1.20 1.85
N SER A 57 -3.36 0.04 2.46
CA SER A 57 -2.94 -1.25 1.90
C SER A 57 -3.38 -1.51 0.47
N ASN A 58 -4.69 -1.70 0.39
CA ASN A 58 -5.41 -2.05 -0.80
C ASN A 58 -5.43 -0.92 -1.81
N GLU A 59 -5.71 0.33 -1.39
CA GLU A 59 -5.74 1.50 -2.28
C GLU A 59 -4.41 1.68 -3.02
N PHE A 60 -3.29 1.50 -2.33
CA PHE A 60 -1.97 1.54 -2.96
C PHE A 60 -1.83 0.47 -4.05
N LEU A 61 -2.20 -0.79 -3.75
CA LEU A 61 -2.18 -1.85 -4.75
C LEU A 61 -3.12 -1.55 -5.92
N LEU A 62 -4.33 -1.04 -5.66
CA LEU A 62 -5.26 -0.67 -6.71
C LEU A 62 -4.71 0.43 -7.61
N HIS A 63 -3.93 1.35 -7.08
CA HIS A 63 -3.22 2.34 -7.89
C HIS A 63 -2.13 1.68 -8.74
N LYS A 64 -1.31 0.81 -8.15
CA LYS A 64 -0.11 0.25 -8.80
C LYS A 64 -0.39 -0.93 -9.75
N LEU A 65 -1.41 -1.73 -9.50
CA LEU A 65 -1.69 -2.92 -10.29
C LEU A 65 -2.40 -2.56 -11.61
N ARG A 66 -1.90 -3.13 -12.71
CA ARG A 66 -2.40 -2.86 -14.06
C ARG A 66 -3.70 -3.61 -14.39
N ASN A 67 -3.82 -4.85 -13.94
CA ASN A 67 -4.93 -5.73 -14.26
C ASN A 67 -5.25 -6.71 -13.12
N SER A 68 -6.45 -7.29 -13.13
CA SER A 68 -6.91 -8.24 -12.11
C SER A 68 -6.06 -9.50 -12.04
N SER A 69 -5.41 -9.92 -13.14
CA SER A 69 -4.50 -11.06 -13.15
C SER A 69 -3.26 -10.87 -12.26
N SER A 70 -2.91 -9.62 -11.96
CA SER A 70 -1.77 -9.25 -11.10
C SER A 70 -2.05 -9.44 -9.59
N ILE A 71 -3.31 -9.64 -9.20
CA ILE A 71 -3.70 -9.90 -7.80
C ILE A 71 -3.24 -11.32 -7.40
N PRO A 72 -2.86 -11.57 -6.13
CA PRO A 72 -2.58 -12.93 -5.66
C PRO A 72 -3.80 -13.86 -5.82
N GLU A 73 -3.57 -15.11 -6.24
CA GLU A 73 -4.66 -16.02 -6.61
C GLU A 73 -5.65 -16.30 -5.46
N GLY A 74 -5.14 -16.50 -4.24
CA GLY A 74 -6.00 -16.69 -3.06
C GLY A 74 -6.90 -15.49 -2.76
N VAL A 75 -6.42 -14.27 -3.05
CA VAL A 75 -7.19 -13.04 -2.90
C VAL A 75 -8.26 -12.93 -3.98
N LYS A 76 -7.93 -13.25 -5.25
CA LYS A 76 -8.92 -13.29 -6.34
C LYS A 76 -10.09 -14.21 -5.99
N GLN A 77 -9.80 -15.40 -5.47
CA GLN A 77 -10.83 -16.35 -5.05
C GLN A 77 -11.74 -15.73 -3.98
N LYS A 78 -11.19 -15.07 -2.97
CA LYS A 78 -11.98 -14.40 -1.92
C LYS A 78 -12.86 -13.26 -2.48
N ILE A 79 -12.32 -12.44 -3.38
CA ILE A 79 -13.07 -11.36 -4.05
C ILE A 79 -14.18 -11.95 -4.93
N ALA A 80 -13.91 -13.01 -5.68
CA ALA A 80 -14.90 -13.69 -6.51
C ALA A 80 -16.04 -14.27 -5.65
N PHE A 81 -15.70 -14.95 -4.54
CA PHE A 81 -16.71 -15.45 -3.60
C PHE A 81 -17.52 -14.33 -2.94
N TYR A 82 -16.90 -13.19 -2.66
CA TYR A 82 -17.58 -12.01 -2.14
C TYR A 82 -18.61 -11.47 -3.14
N SER A 83 -18.19 -11.28 -4.39
CA SER A 83 -19.04 -10.76 -5.49
C SER A 83 -20.26 -11.65 -5.71
N VAL A 84 -20.05 -12.97 -5.69
CA VAL A 84 -21.12 -13.97 -5.84
C VAL A 84 -22.08 -14.01 -4.65
N ARG A 85 -21.63 -13.72 -3.43
CA ARG A 85 -22.45 -13.84 -2.21
C ARG A 85 -23.50 -12.74 -2.08
N GLU A 86 -23.22 -11.52 -2.56
CA GLU A 86 -24.20 -10.43 -2.50
C GLU A 86 -25.34 -10.60 -3.53
N ASP A 87 -25.05 -11.26 -4.66
CA ASP A 87 -25.94 -11.33 -5.82
C ASP A 87 -26.66 -12.69 -6.00
N ARG A 88 -26.65 -13.55 -4.96
CA ARG A 88 -27.17 -14.95 -5.06
C ARG A 88 -28.65 -15.07 -5.37
N SER A 89 -29.42 -14.01 -5.17
CA SER A 89 -30.88 -14.05 -5.32
C SER A 89 -31.34 -13.91 -6.78
N ASN A 90 -30.46 -13.49 -7.69
CA ASN A 90 -30.79 -13.27 -9.10
C ASN A 90 -29.76 -13.92 -10.03
N PRO A 91 -30.14 -14.95 -10.83
CA PRO A 91 -29.23 -15.63 -11.76
C PRO A 91 -28.55 -14.71 -12.79
N LEU A 92 -29.20 -13.60 -13.17
CA LEU A 92 -28.64 -12.61 -14.08
C LEU A 92 -27.55 -11.78 -13.38
N GLU A 93 -27.77 -11.39 -12.12
CA GLU A 93 -26.76 -10.69 -11.30
C GLU A 93 -25.59 -11.62 -10.97
N PHE A 94 -25.84 -12.90 -10.70
CA PHE A 94 -24.79 -13.91 -10.54
C PHE A 94 -23.86 -13.99 -11.75
N SER A 95 -24.42 -14.12 -12.96
CA SER A 95 -23.62 -14.13 -14.20
C SER A 95 -22.83 -12.81 -14.34
N ASN A 96 -23.50 -11.66 -14.17
CA ASN A 96 -22.87 -10.35 -14.29
C ASN A 96 -21.76 -10.13 -13.24
N SER A 97 -21.89 -10.64 -12.02
CA SER A 97 -20.91 -10.48 -10.93
C SER A 97 -19.55 -11.14 -11.24
N VAL A 98 -19.56 -12.28 -11.94
CA VAL A 98 -18.35 -12.99 -12.38
C VAL A 98 -17.64 -12.20 -13.49
N TRP A 99 -18.41 -11.60 -14.42
CA TRP A 99 -17.86 -10.80 -15.52
C TRP A 99 -17.43 -9.38 -15.08
N GLN A 100 -18.05 -8.81 -14.04
CA GLN A 100 -17.63 -7.52 -13.48
C GLN A 100 -16.20 -7.56 -12.91
N PHE A 101 -15.74 -8.72 -12.44
CA PHE A 101 -14.37 -8.90 -11.96
C PHE A 101 -13.35 -9.12 -13.11
N SER A 102 -13.78 -9.50 -14.31
CA SER A 102 -12.89 -9.66 -15.47
C SER A 102 -12.61 -8.36 -16.23
N ASP A 103 -13.45 -7.33 -16.07
CA ASP A 103 -13.38 -6.08 -16.83
C ASP A 103 -12.86 -4.89 -16.00
N LEU A 104 -13.09 -3.64 -16.44
CA LEU A 104 -12.60 -2.39 -15.83
C LEU A 104 -13.00 -2.17 -14.35
N ASN A 105 -13.97 -2.94 -13.84
CA ASN A 105 -14.56 -2.73 -12.51
C ASN A 105 -13.89 -3.52 -11.37
N TRP A 106 -12.91 -4.39 -11.67
CA TRP A 106 -12.26 -5.22 -10.66
C TRP A 106 -11.67 -4.41 -9.50
N LYS A 107 -11.18 -3.19 -9.75
CA LYS A 107 -10.65 -2.30 -8.72
C LYS A 107 -11.73 -1.88 -7.72
N GLN A 108 -12.93 -1.53 -8.20
CA GLN A 108 -14.04 -1.14 -7.35
C GLN A 108 -14.55 -2.31 -6.52
N THR A 109 -14.66 -3.49 -7.13
CA THR A 109 -15.06 -4.72 -6.44
C THR A 109 -14.07 -5.10 -5.35
N TYR A 110 -12.77 -5.00 -5.64
CA TYR A 110 -11.72 -5.28 -4.66
C TYR A 110 -11.71 -4.24 -3.52
N ALA A 111 -11.89 -2.95 -3.80
CA ALA A 111 -12.02 -1.92 -2.78
C ALA A 111 -13.22 -2.17 -1.85
N LYS A 112 -14.39 -2.51 -2.42
CA LYS A 112 -15.59 -2.85 -1.64
C LYS A 112 -15.37 -4.09 -0.76
N PHE A 113 -14.75 -5.13 -1.32
CA PHE A 113 -14.39 -6.33 -0.57
C PHE A 113 -13.47 -6.01 0.60
N CYS A 114 -12.44 -5.19 0.38
CA CYS A 114 -11.51 -4.74 1.42
C CYS A 114 -12.27 -4.02 2.55
N LEU A 115 -13.06 -2.99 2.22
CA LEU A 115 -13.82 -2.21 3.20
C LEU A 115 -14.81 -3.06 4.00
N LYS A 116 -15.48 -4.03 3.37
CA LYS A 116 -16.38 -4.93 4.08
C LYS A 116 -15.64 -5.90 4.99
N SER A 117 -14.49 -6.40 4.53
CA SER A 117 -13.65 -7.31 5.33
C SER A 117 -13.04 -6.61 6.53
N THR A 118 -12.58 -5.37 6.39
CA THR A 118 -12.07 -4.57 7.52
C THR A 118 -13.17 -4.22 8.51
N LYS A 119 -14.35 -3.80 8.06
CA LYS A 119 -15.51 -3.54 8.95
C LYS A 119 -16.01 -4.78 9.70
N ALA A 120 -15.70 -5.97 9.21
CA ALA A 120 -16.04 -7.23 9.86
C ALA A 120 -14.98 -7.66 10.91
N LEU A 121 -13.89 -6.91 11.05
CA LEU A 121 -12.86 -7.15 12.06
C LEU A 121 -13.38 -6.75 13.44
N ASN A 122 -14.16 -7.64 14.07
CA ASN A 122 -14.75 -7.38 15.38
C ASN A 122 -13.71 -7.19 16.49
N THR A 123 -12.56 -7.86 16.38
CA THR A 123 -11.47 -7.79 17.35
C THR A 123 -10.15 -8.02 16.63
N ALA A 124 -9.20 -7.10 16.79
CA ALA A 124 -7.90 -7.17 16.13
C ALA A 124 -6.90 -8.08 16.87
N SER A 125 -7.28 -9.35 17.11
CA SER A 125 -6.37 -10.37 17.63
C SER A 125 -5.30 -10.76 16.59
N PRO A 126 -4.14 -11.30 17.00
CA PRO A 126 -3.10 -11.74 16.07
C PRO A 126 -3.63 -12.67 14.98
N SER A 127 -4.48 -13.63 15.33
CA SER A 127 -5.08 -14.57 14.37
C SER A 127 -6.04 -13.87 13.40
N ASN A 128 -6.87 -12.96 13.87
CA ASN A 128 -7.79 -12.18 13.04
C ASN A 128 -7.03 -11.23 12.11
N ILE A 129 -5.97 -10.59 12.60
CA ILE A 129 -5.07 -9.75 11.81
C ILE A 129 -4.43 -10.57 10.69
N ILE A 130 -3.83 -11.73 11.01
CA ILE A 130 -3.22 -12.61 10.00
C ILE A 130 -4.24 -12.98 8.93
N ASN A 131 -5.45 -13.39 9.33
CA ASN A 131 -6.50 -13.76 8.40
C ASN A 131 -6.95 -12.58 7.53
N LEU A 132 -7.13 -11.39 8.10
CA LEU A 132 -7.51 -10.19 7.39
C LEU A 132 -6.50 -9.84 6.29
N TYR A 133 -5.22 -9.73 6.64
CA TYR A 133 -4.17 -9.37 5.68
C TYR A 133 -3.89 -10.46 4.65
N LYS A 134 -4.06 -11.73 5.01
CA LYS A 134 -4.01 -12.84 4.07
C LYS A 134 -5.14 -12.78 3.06
N ASP A 135 -6.36 -12.53 3.52
CA ASP A 135 -7.54 -12.51 2.66
C ASP A 135 -7.59 -11.26 1.76
N ILE A 136 -7.17 -10.10 2.28
CA ILE A 136 -7.20 -8.82 1.54
C ILE A 136 -5.96 -8.65 0.67
N LEU A 137 -4.75 -8.89 1.18
CA LEU A 137 -3.50 -8.55 0.48
C LEU A 137 -2.70 -9.79 0.03
N GLY A 138 -3.08 -10.98 0.46
CA GLY A 138 -2.35 -12.22 0.16
C GLY A 138 -1.11 -12.43 1.03
N ILE A 139 -0.93 -11.61 2.07
CA ILE A 139 0.23 -11.69 2.98
C ILE A 139 -0.01 -12.81 3.99
N ARG A 140 0.79 -13.87 3.93
CA ARG A 140 0.54 -15.11 4.69
C ARG A 140 0.59 -14.93 6.20
N ASN A 141 1.56 -14.17 6.69
CA ASN A 141 1.73 -13.92 8.11
C ASN A 141 2.40 -12.56 8.36
N VAL A 142 1.61 -11.59 8.82
CA VAL A 142 2.10 -10.25 9.15
C VAL A 142 2.82 -10.13 10.50
N THR A 143 2.83 -11.21 11.29
CA THR A 143 3.51 -11.25 12.59
C THR A 143 4.95 -11.74 12.52
N THR A 144 5.41 -12.19 11.35
CA THR A 144 6.71 -12.88 11.16
C THR A 144 7.92 -12.11 11.70
N ASN A 145 7.86 -10.77 11.70
CA ASN A 145 8.96 -9.92 12.16
C ASN A 145 8.62 -9.15 13.45
N TRP A 146 7.66 -9.64 14.24
CA TRP A 146 7.34 -9.02 15.52
C TRP A 146 8.45 -9.35 16.53
N ALA A 147 9.39 -8.43 16.69
CA ALA A 147 10.43 -8.52 17.71
C ALA A 147 10.64 -7.13 18.31
N VAL A 148 9.94 -6.83 19.40
CA VAL A 148 9.93 -5.50 20.02
C VAL A 148 10.31 -5.59 21.50
N GLY A 149 11.17 -4.67 21.96
CA GLY A 149 11.60 -4.62 23.37
C GLY A 149 12.25 -5.91 23.88
N GLY A 150 13.00 -6.61 23.03
CA GLY A 150 13.63 -7.90 23.37
C GLY A 150 12.67 -9.09 23.49
N LYS A 151 11.37 -8.90 23.19
CA LYS A 151 10.38 -9.98 23.12
C LYS A 151 10.49 -10.70 21.77
N THR A 152 10.37 -12.03 21.77
CA THR A 152 10.29 -12.84 20.54
C THR A 152 8.92 -12.67 19.88
N GLN A 153 8.74 -13.20 18.67
CA GLN A 153 7.46 -13.18 17.96
C GLN A 153 6.34 -13.79 18.81
N GLU A 154 6.59 -14.95 19.40
CA GLU A 154 5.63 -15.68 20.23
C GLU A 154 5.22 -14.83 21.44
N LYS A 155 6.19 -14.23 22.12
CA LYS A 155 5.93 -13.36 23.27
C LYS A 155 5.18 -12.08 22.87
N CYS A 156 5.42 -11.54 21.67
CA CYS A 156 4.65 -10.39 21.18
C CYS A 156 3.20 -10.78 20.89
N ILE A 157 2.97 -11.95 20.30
CA ILE A 157 1.63 -12.50 20.04
C ILE A 157 0.89 -12.69 21.38
N GLU A 158 1.51 -13.38 22.34
CA GLU A 158 0.96 -13.60 23.68
C GLU A 158 0.64 -12.29 24.40
N PHE A 159 1.52 -11.30 24.33
CA PHE A 159 1.32 -10.00 24.97
C PHE A 159 0.15 -9.22 24.34
N LEU A 160 0.00 -9.27 23.01
CA LEU A 160 -1.13 -8.63 22.33
C LEU A 160 -2.45 -9.34 22.66
N ASP A 161 -2.47 -10.68 22.65
CA ASP A 161 -3.65 -11.46 23.06
C ASP A 161 -4.04 -11.17 24.50
N ASP A 162 -3.06 -11.09 25.42
CA ASP A 162 -3.32 -10.71 26.80
C ASP A 162 -3.97 -9.33 26.93
N LEU A 163 -3.47 -8.34 26.16
CA LEU A 163 -4.02 -6.99 26.15
C LEU A 163 -5.48 -6.95 25.63
N ILE A 164 -5.77 -7.70 24.58
CA ILE A 164 -7.12 -7.80 24.01
C ILE A 164 -8.07 -8.50 25.00
N ASN A 165 -7.61 -9.57 25.64
CA ASN A 165 -8.37 -10.26 26.68
C ASN A 165 -8.62 -9.37 27.89
N LEU A 166 -7.65 -8.57 28.30
CA LEU A 166 -7.82 -7.58 29.36
C LEU A 166 -8.90 -6.55 29.01
N ARG A 167 -8.95 -6.04 27.77
CA ARG A 167 -10.04 -5.18 27.29
C ARG A 167 -11.38 -5.90 27.31
N HIS A 168 -11.43 -7.16 26.91
CA HIS A 168 -12.64 -7.98 26.96
C HIS A 168 -13.16 -8.13 28.41
N ASP A 169 -12.28 -8.47 29.34
CA ASP A 169 -12.60 -8.58 30.77
C ASP A 169 -13.15 -7.27 31.35
N ILE A 170 -12.52 -6.14 31.01
CA ILE A 170 -12.98 -4.80 31.40
C ILE A 170 -14.39 -4.53 30.85
N ALA A 171 -14.64 -4.81 29.57
CA ALA A 171 -15.94 -4.59 28.94
C ALA A 171 -17.06 -5.44 29.57
N HIS A 172 -16.72 -6.62 30.10
CA HIS A 172 -17.66 -7.50 30.80
C HIS A 172 -17.71 -7.26 32.32
N GLY A 173 -17.03 -6.24 32.83
CA GLY A 173 -17.08 -5.86 34.25
C GLY A 173 -16.32 -6.79 35.20
N LYS A 174 -15.41 -7.62 34.69
CA LYS A 174 -14.53 -8.45 35.52
C LYS A 174 -13.45 -7.56 36.15
N ASN A 175 -13.30 -7.62 37.47
CA ASN A 175 -12.45 -6.69 38.22
C ASN A 175 -11.09 -7.25 38.66
N GLU A 176 -10.85 -8.56 38.48
CA GLU A 176 -9.69 -9.27 39.06
C GLU A 176 -8.36 -8.64 38.62
N ARG A 177 -8.19 -8.43 37.32
CA ARG A 177 -6.96 -7.91 36.70
C ARG A 177 -6.77 -6.40 36.83
N ILE A 178 -7.78 -5.69 37.31
CA ILE A 178 -7.78 -4.22 37.35
C ILE A 178 -6.93 -3.71 38.52
N ASN A 179 -6.81 -4.51 39.58
CA ASN A 179 -5.96 -4.18 40.72
C ASN A 179 -4.46 -4.27 40.38
N GLU A 180 -4.11 -4.93 39.27
CA GLU A 180 -2.73 -5.05 38.78
C GLU A 180 -2.34 -3.88 37.86
N LEU A 181 -3.30 -3.01 37.51
CA LEU A 181 -3.03 -1.86 36.64
C LEU A 181 -2.35 -0.73 37.41
N SER A 182 -1.32 -0.18 36.78
CA SER A 182 -0.64 1.05 37.19
C SER A 182 -0.38 1.92 35.96
N ILE A 183 0.03 3.17 36.20
CA ILE A 183 0.46 4.08 35.13
C ILE A 183 1.57 3.43 34.28
N ASP A 184 2.54 2.77 34.92
CA ASP A 184 3.68 2.15 34.24
C ASP A 184 3.25 0.95 33.40
N VAL A 185 2.31 0.14 33.89
CA VAL A 185 1.76 -1.00 33.12
C VAL A 185 1.02 -0.52 31.87
N ILE A 186 0.25 0.58 31.97
CA ILE A 186 -0.47 1.14 30.82
C ILE A 186 0.52 1.74 29.82
N ARG A 187 1.56 2.43 30.29
CA ARG A 187 2.64 2.93 29.44
C ARG A 187 3.37 1.80 28.71
N GLU A 188 3.72 0.72 29.40
CA GLU A 188 4.34 -0.45 28.75
C GLU A 188 3.44 -0.99 27.63
N LYS A 189 2.13 -1.11 27.88
CA LYS A 189 1.16 -1.59 26.88
C LYS A 189 1.05 -0.63 25.70
N ALA A 190 1.05 0.68 25.93
CA ALA A 190 1.04 1.71 24.89
C ALA A 190 2.33 1.67 24.05
N ASP A 191 3.49 1.61 24.70
CA ASP A 191 4.81 1.53 24.04
C ASP A 191 4.93 0.25 23.21
N PHE A 192 4.42 -0.88 23.73
CA PHE A 192 4.35 -2.14 23.00
C PHE A 192 3.53 -1.99 21.72
N LEU A 193 2.31 -1.46 21.81
CA LEU A 193 1.45 -1.24 20.65
C LEU A 193 2.06 -0.25 19.65
N ASN A 194 2.71 0.80 20.13
CA ASN A 194 3.43 1.75 19.29
C ASN A 194 4.51 1.06 18.47
N ASN A 195 5.40 0.30 19.14
CA ASN A 195 6.50 -0.40 18.47
C ASN A 195 6.01 -1.46 17.48
N ILE A 196 4.98 -2.23 17.84
CA ILE A 196 4.47 -3.28 16.94
C ILE A 196 3.73 -2.69 15.74
N SER A 197 3.09 -1.52 15.89
CA SER A 197 2.45 -0.80 14.78
C SER A 197 3.48 -0.35 13.73
N ILE A 198 4.65 0.12 14.16
CA ILE A 198 5.75 0.50 13.27
C ILE A 198 6.26 -0.72 12.50
N CYS A 199 6.53 -1.84 13.21
CA CYS A 199 6.97 -3.09 12.58
C CYS A 199 5.95 -3.59 11.55
N LEU A 200 4.66 -3.61 11.91
CA LEU A 200 3.58 -4.05 11.03
C LEU A 200 3.45 -3.14 9.81
N TYR A 201 3.45 -1.82 10.00
CA TYR A 201 3.39 -0.84 8.93
C TYR A 201 4.52 -1.04 7.92
N GLN A 202 5.77 -1.14 8.40
CA GLN A 202 6.93 -1.34 7.55
C GLN A 202 6.86 -2.66 6.78
N PHE A 203 6.47 -3.74 7.46
CA PHE A 203 6.33 -5.05 6.83
C PHE A 203 5.26 -5.05 5.72
N VAL A 204 4.04 -4.57 6.02
CA VAL A 204 2.95 -4.51 5.04
C VAL A 204 3.31 -3.61 3.86
N LYS A 205 3.95 -2.47 4.11
CA LYS A 205 4.45 -1.59 3.05
C LYS A 205 5.45 -2.33 2.16
N ASN A 206 6.45 -2.99 2.73
CA ASN A 206 7.46 -3.71 1.96
C ASN A 206 6.86 -4.85 1.12
N GLU A 207 5.92 -5.62 1.69
CA GLU A 207 5.24 -6.70 0.98
C GLU A 207 4.36 -6.19 -0.17
N THR A 208 3.63 -5.09 0.04
CA THR A 208 2.80 -4.48 -1.01
C THR A 208 3.64 -3.81 -2.10
N ASP A 209 4.75 -3.17 -1.74
CA ASP A 209 5.74 -2.65 -2.68
C ASP A 209 6.37 -3.78 -3.51
N ALA A 210 6.76 -4.88 -2.86
CA ALA A 210 7.32 -6.06 -3.55
C ALA A 210 6.31 -6.68 -4.52
N LEU A 211 5.05 -6.80 -4.10
CA LEU A 211 3.97 -7.29 -4.96
C LEU A 211 3.74 -6.35 -6.16
N ALA A 212 3.67 -5.04 -5.94
CA ALA A 212 3.53 -4.06 -7.01
C ALA A 212 4.71 -4.10 -7.99
N ASN A 213 5.94 -4.15 -7.48
CA ASN A 213 7.16 -4.20 -8.29
C ASN A 213 7.26 -5.47 -9.13
N LYS A 214 6.84 -6.62 -8.59
CA LYS A 214 6.81 -7.90 -9.33
C LYS A 214 5.90 -7.84 -10.55
N GLN A 215 4.87 -7.00 -10.52
CA GLN A 215 3.87 -6.87 -11.58
C GLN A 215 4.16 -5.70 -12.52
N ALA A 216 5.14 -4.84 -12.19
CA ALA A 216 5.52 -3.73 -13.03
C ALA A 216 6.21 -4.20 -14.31
N LEU A 217 5.93 -3.54 -15.42
CA LEU A 217 6.66 -3.78 -16.65
C LEU A 217 8.01 -3.07 -16.60
N LYS A 218 9.07 -3.83 -16.89
CA LYS A 218 10.41 -3.28 -16.98
C LYS A 218 10.71 -2.83 -18.41
N TYR A 219 11.09 -1.57 -18.57
CA TYR A 219 11.57 -1.03 -19.86
C TYR A 219 13.00 -0.54 -19.73
N SER A 220 13.77 -0.68 -20.82
CA SER A 220 15.15 -0.23 -20.91
C SER A 220 15.29 0.89 -21.94
N LEU A 221 16.06 1.92 -21.61
CA LEU A 221 16.40 3.02 -22.50
C LEU A 221 17.45 2.58 -23.55
N LEU A 222 18.10 1.43 -23.35
CA LEU A 222 19.11 0.87 -24.26
C LEU A 222 18.51 0.12 -25.46
N LEU A 223 17.24 0.37 -25.77
CA LEU A 223 16.64 -0.14 -27.00
C LEU A 223 17.19 0.67 -28.18
N HIS A 224 17.76 -0.01 -29.19
CA HIS A 224 18.36 0.62 -30.37
C HIS A 224 17.45 1.69 -31.01
N CYS A 225 16.15 1.42 -31.12
CA CYS A 225 15.20 2.33 -31.76
C CYS A 225 15.00 3.66 -31.00
N PHE A 226 15.34 3.75 -29.72
CA PHE A 226 15.17 5.00 -28.96
C PHE A 226 16.14 6.08 -29.37
N LYS A 227 17.39 5.71 -29.69
CA LYS A 227 18.37 6.66 -30.20
C LYS A 227 17.90 7.26 -31.52
N ASP A 228 17.40 6.42 -32.42
CA ASP A 228 16.87 6.86 -33.71
C ASP A 228 15.67 7.79 -33.54
N ILE A 229 14.72 7.45 -32.67
CA ILE A 229 13.56 8.32 -32.37
C ILE A 229 14.01 9.67 -31.83
N ILE A 230 14.94 9.71 -30.87
CA ILE A 230 15.42 10.95 -30.26
C ILE A 230 16.20 11.80 -31.28
N ILE A 231 17.09 11.20 -32.08
CA ILE A 231 17.81 11.93 -33.14
C ILE A 231 16.82 12.51 -34.15
N PHE A 232 15.85 11.71 -34.59
CA PHE A 232 14.82 12.15 -35.53
C PHE A 232 13.98 13.29 -34.96
N ALA A 233 13.56 13.17 -33.69
CA ALA A 233 12.85 14.19 -32.95
C ALA A 233 13.57 15.54 -33.00
N VAL A 234 14.81 15.57 -32.53
CA VAL A 234 15.58 16.82 -32.43
C VAL A 234 15.92 17.38 -33.80
N LYS A 235 16.31 16.54 -34.76
CA LYS A 235 16.71 17.00 -36.11
C LYS A 235 15.55 17.51 -36.95
N SER A 236 14.31 17.11 -36.64
CA SER A 236 13.13 17.64 -37.34
C SER A 236 12.96 19.15 -37.16
N GLY A 237 13.45 19.70 -36.04
CA GLY A 237 13.25 21.10 -35.67
C GLY A 237 11.81 21.45 -35.26
N ASP A 238 10.90 20.48 -35.31
CA ASP A 238 9.51 20.65 -34.92
C ASP A 238 9.35 20.41 -33.41
N ASP A 239 8.50 21.18 -32.73
CA ASP A 239 8.14 20.93 -31.32
C ASP A 239 7.28 19.65 -31.14
N THR A 240 6.79 19.09 -32.25
CA THR A 240 5.90 17.93 -32.27
C THR A 240 6.30 16.93 -33.34
N ILE A 241 6.14 15.65 -33.05
CA ILE A 241 6.42 14.55 -33.97
C ILE A 241 5.13 13.76 -34.20
N SER A 242 4.76 13.60 -35.47
CA SER A 242 3.61 12.77 -35.84
C SER A 242 3.97 11.27 -35.82
N LEU A 243 2.99 10.44 -35.52
CA LEU A 243 3.11 8.98 -35.53
C LEU A 243 3.46 8.44 -36.93
N GLU A 244 3.00 9.13 -37.97
CA GLU A 244 3.35 8.83 -39.35
C GLU A 244 4.86 9.00 -39.60
N LYS A 245 5.44 10.10 -39.11
CA LYS A 245 6.89 10.33 -39.18
C LYS A 245 7.66 9.26 -38.38
N ILE A 246 7.20 8.90 -37.18
CA ILE A 246 7.82 7.84 -36.37
C ILE A 246 7.77 6.49 -37.09
N ARG A 247 6.68 6.18 -37.80
CA ARG A 247 6.51 4.92 -38.54
C ARG A 247 7.56 4.76 -39.65
N GLN A 248 8.07 5.84 -40.21
CA GLN A 248 9.14 5.80 -41.22
C GLN A 248 10.47 5.27 -40.65
N LEU A 249 10.66 5.34 -39.32
CA LEU A 249 11.82 4.75 -38.63
C LEU A 249 11.70 3.22 -38.43
N GLY A 250 10.55 2.63 -38.77
CA GLY A 250 10.30 1.19 -38.71
C GLY A 250 9.32 0.76 -37.62
N THR A 251 8.92 -0.52 -37.69
CA THR A 251 7.91 -1.11 -36.81
C THR A 251 8.34 -1.12 -35.34
N SER A 252 9.63 -1.31 -35.07
CA SER A 252 10.21 -1.22 -33.73
C SER A 252 10.05 0.18 -33.14
N ALA A 253 10.28 1.23 -33.91
CA ALA A 253 10.10 2.60 -33.43
C ALA A 253 8.61 2.89 -33.16
N GLN A 254 7.74 2.48 -34.10
CA GLN A 254 6.29 2.60 -33.95
C GLN A 254 5.78 1.90 -32.68
N GLY A 255 6.25 0.70 -32.37
CA GLY A 255 5.82 -0.06 -31.19
C GLY A 255 6.34 0.48 -29.85
N ASN A 256 7.43 1.28 -29.87
CA ASN A 256 8.15 1.65 -28.65
C ASN A 256 8.12 3.14 -28.30
N HIS A 257 7.79 4.04 -29.24
CA HIS A 257 7.81 5.50 -28.99
C HIS A 257 7.03 5.94 -27.74
N ASN A 258 5.89 5.33 -27.47
CA ASN A 258 5.08 5.64 -26.28
C ASN A 258 5.81 5.39 -24.96
N LYS A 259 6.84 4.52 -24.94
CA LYS A 259 7.59 4.23 -23.71
C LYS A 259 8.45 5.42 -23.27
N LEU A 260 8.88 6.27 -24.20
CA LEU A 260 9.69 7.46 -23.90
C LEU A 260 8.91 8.53 -23.11
N ARG A 261 7.58 8.40 -23.00
CA ARG A 261 6.74 9.30 -22.20
C ARG A 261 6.79 9.01 -20.70
N TYR A 262 7.12 7.78 -20.32
CA TYR A 262 7.04 7.35 -18.92
C TYR A 262 8.07 8.09 -18.09
N LYS A 263 7.68 8.53 -16.89
CA LYS A 263 8.64 9.08 -15.92
C LYS A 263 9.50 7.95 -15.35
N PRO A 264 10.74 8.20 -14.93
CA PRO A 264 11.44 9.48 -14.96
C PRO A 264 11.97 9.91 -16.33
N TRP A 265 11.87 9.12 -17.41
CA TRP A 265 12.37 9.56 -18.73
C TRP A 265 11.66 10.84 -19.20
N GLY A 266 10.34 10.80 -19.37
CA GLY A 266 9.52 11.97 -19.70
C GLY A 266 10.03 12.75 -20.92
N LEU A 267 10.52 12.04 -21.94
CA LEU A 267 11.16 12.63 -23.12
C LEU A 267 10.12 13.04 -24.18
N LEU A 268 8.96 12.40 -24.17
CA LEU A 268 7.83 12.77 -25.02
C LEU A 268 6.58 13.02 -24.17
N GLU A 269 5.72 13.93 -24.59
CA GLU A 269 4.38 14.11 -24.01
C GLU A 269 3.31 13.69 -25.03
N PHE A 270 2.23 13.10 -24.52
CA PHE A 270 1.09 12.73 -25.34
C PHE A 270 0.20 13.97 -25.55
N ILE A 271 0.06 14.41 -26.80
CA ILE A 271 -0.88 15.47 -27.16
C ILE A 271 -2.21 14.83 -27.55
N ASP A 272 -2.16 13.97 -28.56
CA ASP A 272 -3.30 13.27 -29.14
C ASP A 272 -2.84 11.91 -29.70
N PRO A 273 -3.75 11.04 -30.19
CA PRO A 273 -3.38 9.72 -30.70
C PRO A 273 -2.27 9.74 -31.78
N SER A 274 -2.23 10.79 -32.60
CA SER A 274 -1.33 10.94 -33.75
C SER A 274 -0.08 11.77 -33.46
N ASN A 275 -0.05 12.60 -32.41
CA ASN A 275 1.05 13.53 -32.17
C ASN A 275 1.70 13.37 -30.79
N ARG A 276 3.02 13.58 -30.73
CA ARG A 276 3.82 13.63 -29.50
C ARG A 276 4.55 14.95 -29.43
N LYS A 277 4.56 15.60 -28.27
CA LYS A 277 5.36 16.80 -28.02
C LYS A 277 6.76 16.40 -27.60
N ILE A 278 7.77 17.08 -28.11
CA ILE A 278 9.14 17.00 -27.59
C ILE A 278 9.20 17.78 -26.28
N THR A 279 9.75 17.19 -25.22
CA THR A 279 9.92 17.89 -23.95
C THR A 279 11.29 18.57 -23.88
N GLN A 280 11.40 19.62 -23.06
CA GLN A 280 12.71 20.23 -22.75
C GLN A 280 13.69 19.17 -22.21
N LYS A 281 13.18 18.20 -21.45
CA LYS A 281 13.96 17.10 -20.90
C LYS A 281 14.60 16.22 -21.97
N LEU A 282 13.92 16.00 -23.11
CA LEU A 282 14.52 15.30 -24.25
C LEU A 282 15.69 16.09 -24.83
N LEU A 283 15.53 17.40 -25.02
CA LEU A 283 16.60 18.27 -25.53
C LEU A 283 17.79 18.27 -24.57
N ASP A 284 17.55 18.40 -23.27
CA ASP A 284 18.59 18.37 -22.26
C ASP A 284 19.33 17.02 -22.25
N PHE A 285 18.60 15.92 -22.37
CA PHE A 285 19.20 14.58 -22.44
C PHE A 285 20.04 14.41 -23.71
N TYR A 286 19.49 14.79 -24.86
CA TYR A 286 20.16 14.74 -26.16
C TYR A 286 21.47 15.55 -26.17
N ASN A 287 21.45 16.74 -25.58
CA ASN A 287 22.63 17.61 -25.47
C ASN A 287 23.62 17.16 -24.38
N GLY A 288 23.32 16.10 -23.63
CA GLY A 288 24.17 15.58 -22.56
C GLY A 288 24.10 16.40 -21.26
N ASN A 289 23.15 17.32 -21.12
CA ASN A 289 22.99 18.17 -19.93
C ASN A 289 22.44 17.40 -18.73
N ILE A 290 21.73 16.29 -18.96
CA ILE A 290 21.20 15.43 -17.91
C ILE A 290 21.51 13.96 -18.20
N MET A 291 21.50 13.17 -17.13
CA MET A 291 21.50 11.71 -17.21
C MET A 291 20.09 11.19 -16.93
N LEU A 292 19.78 9.99 -17.43
CA LEU A 292 18.53 9.30 -17.15
C LEU A 292 18.80 7.87 -16.70
N PRO A 293 17.92 7.28 -15.87
CA PRO A 293 18.06 5.87 -15.51
C PRO A 293 17.89 5.00 -16.75
N CYS A 294 18.74 3.99 -16.91
CA CYS A 294 18.69 3.12 -18.07
C CYS A 294 17.48 2.17 -18.04
N GLU A 295 16.87 1.94 -16.88
CA GLU A 295 15.71 1.09 -16.71
C GLU A 295 14.66 1.73 -15.82
N ILE A 296 13.39 1.53 -16.18
CA ILE A 296 12.24 2.00 -15.43
C ILE A 296 11.26 0.86 -15.20
N LEU A 297 10.49 0.97 -14.12
CA LEU A 297 9.34 0.14 -13.81
C LEU A 297 8.07 0.93 -14.11
N VAL A 298 7.19 0.36 -14.93
CA VAL A 298 5.90 0.96 -15.30
C VAL A 298 4.79 0.14 -14.66
N PHE A 299 4.10 0.74 -13.70
CA PHE A 299 3.00 0.13 -12.95
C PHE A 299 1.68 0.24 -13.71
N ASN A 300 1.37 1.45 -14.15
CA ASN A 300 0.22 1.74 -15.01
C ASN A 300 0.58 2.85 -16.01
N ASP A 301 -0.37 3.27 -16.85
CA ASP A 301 -0.10 4.23 -17.92
C ASP A 301 0.37 5.61 -17.45
N ASN A 302 0.14 5.95 -16.18
CA ASN A 302 0.45 7.23 -15.57
C ASN A 302 1.45 7.12 -14.40
N ASP A 303 1.89 5.92 -14.04
CA ASP A 303 2.71 5.67 -12.86
C ASP A 303 3.89 4.77 -13.18
N SER A 304 5.08 5.35 -13.06
CA SER A 304 6.35 4.69 -13.34
C SER A 304 7.47 5.31 -12.51
N THR A 305 8.49 4.51 -12.20
CA THR A 305 9.64 4.89 -11.37
C THR A 305 10.92 4.32 -11.93
N GLU A 306 12.06 4.81 -11.46
CA GLU A 306 13.36 4.19 -11.72
C GLU A 306 13.41 2.76 -11.18
N ALA A 307 14.00 1.83 -11.95
CA ALA A 307 14.20 0.48 -11.45
C ALA A 307 15.25 0.49 -10.32
N PRO A 308 15.04 -0.25 -9.22
CA PRO A 308 16.02 -0.31 -8.13
C PRO A 308 17.41 -0.71 -8.63
N GLY A 309 18.44 0.07 -8.27
CA GLY A 309 19.83 -0.18 -8.66
C GLY A 309 20.15 0.07 -10.14
N THR A 310 19.26 0.75 -10.88
CA THR A 310 19.51 1.08 -12.29
C THR A 310 20.69 2.05 -12.45
N ARG A 311 21.50 1.83 -13.50
CA ARG A 311 22.57 2.77 -13.87
C ARG A 311 21.99 4.00 -14.55
N TRP A 312 22.64 5.14 -14.35
CA TRP A 312 22.30 6.37 -15.06
C TRP A 312 23.18 6.49 -16.30
N ILE A 313 22.60 6.94 -17.41
CA ILE A 313 23.27 6.99 -18.71
C ILE A 313 23.11 8.38 -19.34
N HIS A 314 24.09 8.77 -20.15
CA HIS A 314 24.01 9.89 -21.07
C HIS A 314 23.42 9.44 -22.42
N PHE A 315 23.02 10.40 -23.24
CA PHE A 315 22.56 10.10 -24.60
C PHE A 315 23.63 9.40 -25.47
N SER A 316 24.92 9.72 -25.25
CA SER A 316 26.05 9.06 -25.94
C SER A 316 26.17 7.57 -25.65
N ASP A 317 25.61 7.11 -24.52
CA ASP A 317 25.68 5.70 -24.10
C ASP A 317 24.59 4.83 -24.75
N LEU A 318 23.65 5.44 -25.50
CA LEU A 318 22.63 4.70 -26.24
C LEU A 318 23.28 3.94 -27.41
N PRO A 319 22.90 2.67 -27.64
CA PRO A 319 23.47 1.82 -28.68
C PRO A 319 23.22 2.38 -30.08
#